data_AF-H2KWE5-F1
#
_entry.id   AF-H2KWE5-F1
#
_cell.length_a   1.000
_cell.length_b   1.000
_cell.length_c   1.000
_cell.angle_alpha   90.00
_cell.angle_beta   90.00
_cell.angle_gamma   90.00
#
_symmetry.space_group_name_H-M   'P 1'
#
loop_
_entity.id
_entity.type
_entity.pdbx_description
1 polymer ?
#
loop_
_entity_poly.entity_id
_entity_poly.type
_entity_poly.pdbx_seq_one_letter_code
_entity_poly.pdbx_strand_id
1 'polypeptide(L)'
;MAMSSRWVAEIERYIRGDAGDGSPRGSMPGHSIYRVPQYIKNMTNPDAYRPQVVSLGPFHHGDPALMPMEKHKCRAVAHLVNRSGRPLDYFVAVVEEIKLQLQDTYENLEDKWYQGTDFVEMMLKDGCFLLEMARAFEQNGRVEDYEPDDPVFSEHGCLYLFGGIKSDVILMENQLPLLLLQKLIGAAYNHDFQLDRILKIKPTREGEWLVYLRTKTFSGNKNYPQIRRIAV
;
A
#
# COMPACT_ATOMS: atom_id res chain seq x y z
N MET A 1 -0.65 3.85 -55.22
CA MET A 1 -0.16 2.95 -54.17
C MET A 1 0.71 3.77 -53.24
N ALA A 2 0.21 4.13 -52.06
CA ALA A 2 1.01 4.84 -51.06
C ALA A 2 1.57 3.81 -50.07
N MET A 3 2.88 3.83 -49.88
CA MET A 3 3.63 2.98 -48.95
C MET A 3 3.04 3.14 -47.54
N SER A 4 2.39 2.10 -47.00
CA SER A 4 1.97 2.10 -45.60
C SER A 4 3.23 2.24 -44.74
N SER A 5 3.34 3.36 -44.02
CA SER A 5 4.51 3.64 -43.19
C SER A 5 4.60 2.60 -42.07
N ARG A 6 5.82 2.18 -41.74
CA ARG A 6 6.08 1.13 -40.73
C ARG A 6 5.33 1.37 -39.41
N TRP A 7 5.17 2.63 -39.01
CA TRP A 7 4.42 3.01 -37.80
C TRP A 7 2.90 2.84 -37.94
N VAL A 8 2.32 3.03 -39.13
CA VAL A 8 0.89 2.78 -39.39
C VAL A 8 0.62 1.28 -39.32
N ALA A 9 1.46 0.46 -39.94
CA ALA A 9 1.35 -1.00 -39.85
C ALA A 9 1.50 -1.50 -38.39
N GLU A 10 2.38 -0.89 -37.61
CA GLU A 10 2.57 -1.21 -36.19
C GLU A 10 1.35 -0.83 -35.35
N ILE A 11 0.82 0.39 -35.49
CA ILE A 11 -0.40 0.82 -34.80
C ILE A 11 -1.61 -0.03 -35.23
N GLU A 12 -1.73 -0.36 -36.51
CA GLU A 12 -2.80 -1.23 -37.00
C GLU A 12 -2.70 -2.66 -36.43
N ARG A 13 -1.50 -3.16 -36.13
CA ARG A 13 -1.32 -4.45 -35.41
C ARG A 13 -1.76 -4.37 -33.96
N TYR A 14 -1.50 -3.26 -33.26
CA TYR A 14 -2.04 -3.02 -31.91
C TYR A 14 -3.57 -2.88 -31.91
N ILE A 15 -4.14 -2.18 -32.90
CA ILE A 15 -5.59 -2.01 -33.05
C ILE A 15 -6.26 -3.36 -33.32
N ARG A 16 -5.71 -4.18 -34.24
CA ARG A 16 -6.20 -5.53 -34.55
C ARG A 16 -6.03 -6.53 -33.41
N GLY A 17 -5.18 -6.22 -32.41
CA GLY A 17 -4.88 -7.13 -31.30
C GLY A 17 -3.85 -8.20 -31.62
N ASP A 18 -3.20 -8.12 -32.79
CA ASP A 18 -2.22 -9.10 -33.31
C ASP A 18 -0.80 -8.90 -32.75
N ALA A 19 -0.61 -7.93 -31.85
CA ALA A 19 0.65 -7.67 -31.14
C ALA A 19 0.65 -8.23 -29.70
N GLY A 20 -0.24 -9.18 -29.40
CA GLY A 20 -0.22 -9.93 -28.15
C GLY A 20 0.35 -11.33 -28.39
N ASP A 21 1.40 -11.68 -27.64
CA ASP A 21 1.47 -13.01 -27.04
C ASP A 21 0.06 -13.40 -26.58
N GLY A 22 -0.37 -14.62 -26.92
CA GLY A 22 -1.76 -15.11 -26.95
C GLY A 22 -2.46 -15.18 -25.58
N SER A 23 -2.50 -14.07 -24.86
CA SER A 23 -3.38 -13.85 -23.72
C SER A 23 -4.70 -13.25 -24.24
N PRO A 24 -5.87 -13.78 -23.83
CA PRO A 24 -7.15 -13.19 -24.16
C PRO A 24 -7.16 -11.73 -23.67
N ARG A 25 -7.78 -10.81 -24.43
CA ARG A 25 -8.22 -9.49 -23.94
C ARG A 25 -9.33 -9.63 -22.88
N GLY A 26 -9.11 -10.45 -21.85
CA GLY A 26 -9.67 -10.21 -20.53
C GLY A 26 -9.00 -8.95 -19.98
N SER A 27 -9.73 -8.16 -19.20
CA SER A 27 -9.22 -7.01 -18.44
C SER A 27 -7.71 -7.13 -18.20
N MET A 28 -6.88 -6.24 -18.75
CA MET A 28 -5.49 -6.11 -18.26
C MET A 28 -5.58 -6.09 -16.73
N PRO A 29 -4.84 -6.94 -16.00
CA PRO A 29 -4.69 -6.78 -14.57
C PRO A 29 -4.06 -5.40 -14.39
N GLY A 30 -4.90 -4.40 -14.14
CA GLY A 30 -4.45 -3.03 -14.12
C GLY A 30 -3.65 -2.86 -12.86
N HIS A 31 -2.33 -2.80 -12.98
CA HIS A 31 -1.47 -2.33 -11.90
C HIS A 31 -2.10 -1.09 -11.26
N SER A 32 -2.08 -1.00 -9.94
CA SER A 32 -2.65 0.11 -9.18
C SER A 32 -1.60 0.84 -8.35
N ILE A 33 -0.39 0.28 -8.25
CA ILE A 33 0.76 0.89 -7.58
C ILE A 33 1.88 1.03 -8.61
N TYR A 34 2.34 2.26 -8.82
CA TYR A 34 3.23 2.63 -9.91
C TYR A 34 4.57 3.11 -9.38
N ARG A 35 5.63 2.89 -10.17
CA ARG A 35 6.90 3.60 -9.94
C ARG A 35 6.84 4.96 -10.60
N VAL A 36 7.39 5.97 -9.96
CA VAL A 36 7.55 7.29 -10.55
C VAL A 36 8.60 7.18 -11.65
N PRO A 37 8.27 7.53 -12.90
CA PRO A 37 9.23 7.50 -14.00
C PRO A 37 10.49 8.32 -13.69
N GLN A 38 11.66 7.80 -14.07
CA GLN A 38 12.95 8.41 -13.73
C GLN A 38 13.08 9.86 -14.25
N TYR A 39 12.50 10.17 -15.41
CA TYR A 39 12.55 11.53 -15.95
C TYR A 39 11.81 12.53 -15.06
N ILE A 40 10.71 12.13 -14.39
CA ILE A 40 9.98 13.00 -13.46
C ILE A 40 10.87 13.28 -12.25
N LYS A 41 11.48 12.24 -11.66
CA LYS A 41 12.41 12.39 -10.53
C LYS A 41 13.57 13.33 -10.87
N ASN A 42 14.13 13.21 -12.07
CA ASN A 42 15.25 14.04 -12.53
C ASN A 42 14.85 15.50 -12.81
N MET A 43 13.59 15.75 -13.15
CA MET A 43 13.07 17.10 -13.38
C MET A 43 12.62 17.81 -12.10
N THR A 44 12.36 17.07 -11.03
CA THR A 44 11.91 17.58 -9.73
C THR A 44 12.91 17.22 -8.63
N ASN A 45 12.47 17.13 -7.37
CA ASN A 45 13.29 16.64 -6.27
C ASN A 45 13.11 15.11 -6.15
N PRO A 46 14.13 14.27 -6.41
CA PRO A 46 14.05 12.82 -6.24
C PRO A 46 13.64 12.39 -4.83
N ASP A 47 14.05 13.15 -3.81
CA ASP A 47 13.74 12.83 -2.41
C ASP A 47 12.25 12.97 -2.08
N ALA A 48 11.48 13.68 -2.92
CA ALA A 48 10.03 13.79 -2.77
C ALA A 48 9.27 12.47 -3.02
N TYR A 49 9.95 11.45 -3.54
CA TYR A 49 9.39 10.12 -3.79
C TYR A 49 10.03 9.02 -2.95
N ARG A 50 10.99 9.36 -2.08
CA ARG A 50 11.70 8.40 -1.23
C ARG A 50 11.20 8.50 0.22
N PRO A 51 10.74 7.39 0.82
CA PRO A 51 10.35 7.38 2.23
C PRO A 51 11.54 7.69 3.15
N GLN A 52 11.26 8.31 4.28
CA GLN A 52 12.28 8.82 5.22
C GLN A 52 12.31 8.08 6.56
N VAL A 53 11.19 7.46 6.95
CA VAL A 53 10.98 6.81 8.25
C VAL A 53 10.67 5.33 8.10
N VAL A 54 9.81 4.96 7.15
CA VAL A 54 9.38 3.57 6.96
C VAL A 54 9.15 3.24 5.48
N SER A 55 9.81 2.17 5.03
CA SER A 55 9.48 1.53 3.75
C SER A 55 8.22 0.69 3.92
N LEU A 56 7.31 0.72 2.96
CA LEU A 56 6.13 -0.13 2.87
C LEU A 56 6.04 -0.68 1.46
N GLY A 57 6.01 -2.00 1.36
CA GLY A 57 6.01 -2.73 0.11
C GLY A 57 7.40 -2.80 -0.56
N PRO A 58 7.42 -3.30 -1.81
CA PRO A 58 8.64 -3.80 -2.46
C PRO A 58 9.62 -2.73 -2.93
N PHE A 59 9.18 -1.52 -3.27
CA PHE A 59 9.99 -0.59 -4.05
C PHE A 59 11.12 0.08 -3.26
N HIS A 60 10.97 0.23 -1.94
CA HIS A 60 12.00 0.78 -1.05
C HIS A 60 12.50 -0.24 -0.02
N HIS A 61 12.09 -1.51 -0.15
CA HIS A 61 12.46 -2.55 0.80
C HIS A 61 13.98 -2.80 0.78
N GLY A 62 14.57 -2.90 1.97
CA GLY A 62 16.00 -3.12 2.16
C GLY A 62 16.86 -1.84 2.12
N ASP A 63 16.25 -0.65 2.01
CA ASP A 63 16.98 0.61 2.17
C ASP A 63 17.63 0.69 3.56
N PRO A 64 18.97 0.78 3.67
CA PRO A 64 19.66 0.81 4.95
C PRO A 64 19.19 1.92 5.90
N ALA A 65 18.73 3.04 5.36
CA ALA A 65 18.20 4.15 6.16
C ALA A 65 16.87 3.81 6.85
N LEU A 66 16.09 2.88 6.30
CA LEU A 66 14.75 2.50 6.74
C LEU A 66 14.73 1.20 7.55
N MET A 67 15.83 0.43 7.49
CA MET A 67 16.03 -0.81 8.26
C MET A 67 15.74 -0.71 9.76
N PRO A 68 16.02 0.41 10.46
CA PRO A 68 15.69 0.52 11.88
C PRO A 68 14.20 0.29 12.19
N MET A 69 13.30 0.53 11.23
CA MET A 69 11.86 0.33 11.42
C MET A 69 11.43 -1.14 11.32
N GLU A 70 12.21 -2.01 10.66
CA GLU A 70 11.85 -3.43 10.47
C GLU A 70 11.62 -4.18 11.79
N LYS A 71 12.40 -3.86 12.83
CA LYS A 71 12.20 -4.45 14.16
C LYS A 71 10.82 -4.09 14.75
N HIS A 72 10.31 -2.89 14.47
CA HIS A 72 9.01 -2.43 14.94
C HIS A 72 7.87 -3.07 14.16
N LYS A 73 8.09 -3.41 12.87
CA LYS A 73 7.14 -4.19 12.10
C LYS A 73 7.01 -5.62 12.60
N CYS A 74 8.12 -6.28 12.96
CA CYS A 74 8.07 -7.60 13.59
C CYS A 74 7.32 -7.57 14.92
N ARG A 75 7.52 -6.52 15.72
CA ARG A 75 6.76 -6.32 16.97
C ARG A 75 5.27 -6.13 16.68
N ALA A 76 4.92 -5.32 15.69
CA ALA A 76 3.53 -5.13 15.27
C ALA A 76 2.84 -6.45 14.90
N VAL A 77 3.53 -7.33 14.14
CA VAL A 77 3.04 -8.68 13.85
C VAL A 77 2.80 -9.46 15.15
N ALA A 78 3.78 -9.50 16.06
CA ALA A 78 3.65 -10.24 17.32
C ALA A 78 2.47 -9.76 18.18
N HIS A 79 2.30 -8.44 18.35
CA HIS A 79 1.19 -7.87 19.12
C HIS A 79 -0.17 -8.20 18.48
N LEU A 80 -0.30 -8.03 17.16
CA LEU A 80 -1.54 -8.31 16.43
C LEU A 80 -1.90 -9.79 16.45
N VAL A 81 -0.92 -10.68 16.22
CA VAL A 81 -1.10 -12.13 16.27
C VAL A 81 -1.52 -12.58 17.67
N ASN A 82 -0.80 -12.15 18.72
CA ASN A 82 -1.10 -12.50 20.10
C ASN A 82 -2.53 -12.08 20.50
N ARG A 83 -2.93 -10.86 20.14
CA ARG A 83 -4.28 -10.35 20.42
C ARG A 83 -5.37 -11.08 19.64
N SER A 84 -5.10 -11.51 18.42
CA SER A 84 -6.09 -12.26 17.62
C SER A 84 -6.39 -13.65 18.18
N GLY A 85 -5.49 -14.20 19.01
CA GLY A 85 -5.57 -15.59 19.49
C GLY A 85 -5.37 -16.65 18.40
N ARG A 86 -4.97 -16.26 17.19
CA ARG A 86 -4.69 -17.16 16.06
C ARG A 86 -3.19 -17.38 15.88
N PRO A 87 -2.76 -18.55 15.38
CA PRO A 87 -1.33 -18.80 15.13
C PRO A 87 -0.81 -17.93 13.98
N LEU A 88 0.49 -17.61 14.02
CA LEU A 88 1.17 -16.84 12.95
C LEU A 88 0.96 -17.47 11.56
N ASP A 89 1.02 -18.80 11.46
CA ASP A 89 0.85 -19.55 10.22
C ASP A 89 -0.51 -19.27 9.55
N TYR A 90 -1.54 -18.93 10.32
CA TYR A 90 -2.83 -18.53 9.78
C TYR A 90 -2.74 -17.21 9.01
N PHE A 91 -2.02 -16.22 9.54
CA PHE A 91 -1.81 -14.94 8.85
C PHE A 91 -0.93 -15.10 7.62
N VAL A 92 0.12 -15.92 7.70
CA VAL A 92 0.96 -16.25 6.55
C VAL A 92 0.12 -16.88 5.44
N ALA A 93 -0.73 -17.86 5.77
CA ALA A 93 -1.62 -18.50 4.80
C ALA A 93 -2.61 -17.51 4.15
N VAL A 94 -3.15 -16.57 4.93
CA VAL A 94 -4.06 -15.52 4.43
C VAL A 94 -3.36 -14.62 3.39
N VAL A 95 -2.10 -14.25 3.63
CA VAL A 95 -1.32 -13.42 2.69
C VAL A 95 -0.87 -14.24 1.48
N GLU A 96 -0.48 -15.51 1.68
CA GLU A 96 -0.09 -16.42 0.59
C GLU A 96 -1.26 -16.65 -0.38
N GLU A 97 -2.50 -16.80 0.12
CA GLU A 97 -3.72 -16.99 -0.69
C GLU A 97 -3.92 -15.85 -1.71
N ILE A 98 -3.57 -14.62 -1.33
CA ILE A 98 -3.75 -13.43 -2.16
C ILE A 98 -2.46 -12.96 -2.83
N LYS A 99 -1.33 -13.65 -2.64
CA LYS A 99 0.01 -13.22 -3.07
C LYS A 99 0.06 -12.77 -4.53
N LEU A 100 -0.46 -13.59 -5.45
CA LEU A 100 -0.46 -13.28 -6.88
C LEU A 100 -1.25 -12.00 -7.17
N GLN A 101 -2.41 -11.82 -6.54
CA GLN A 101 -3.22 -10.60 -6.69
C GLN A 101 -2.49 -9.37 -6.16
N LEU A 102 -1.74 -9.50 -5.06
CA LEU A 102 -0.92 -8.42 -4.51
C LEU A 102 0.25 -8.09 -5.45
N GLN A 103 0.97 -9.08 -5.97
CA GLN A 103 2.07 -8.87 -6.91
C GLN A 103 1.58 -8.17 -8.17
N ASP A 104 0.44 -8.58 -8.72
CA ASP A 104 -0.18 -7.98 -9.91
C ASP A 104 -0.59 -6.52 -9.71
N THR A 105 -0.72 -6.04 -8.47
CA THR A 105 -1.00 -4.61 -8.22
C THR A 105 0.20 -3.70 -8.48
N TYR A 106 1.43 -4.23 -8.44
CA TYR A 106 2.65 -3.43 -8.60
C TYR A 106 3.12 -3.44 -10.05
N GLU A 107 3.33 -2.24 -10.60
CA GLU A 107 3.98 -2.07 -11.89
C GLU A 107 5.48 -2.35 -11.78
N ASN A 108 6.05 -3.11 -12.73
CA ASN A 108 7.49 -3.38 -12.82
C ASN A 108 8.08 -3.94 -11.50
N LEU A 109 7.40 -4.91 -10.89
CA LEU A 109 7.88 -5.61 -9.70
C LEU A 109 9.14 -6.44 -10.03
N GLU A 110 10.17 -6.38 -9.19
CA GLU A 110 11.42 -7.12 -9.38
C GLU A 110 11.23 -8.64 -9.26
N ASP A 111 11.93 -9.44 -10.07
CA ASP A 111 11.83 -10.91 -10.14
C ASP A 111 11.99 -11.61 -8.79
N LYS A 112 12.81 -11.06 -7.88
CA LYS A 112 13.02 -11.59 -6.53
C LYS A 112 11.71 -11.73 -5.75
N TRP A 113 10.74 -10.85 -6.01
CA TRP A 113 9.46 -10.84 -5.30
C TRP A 113 8.49 -11.93 -5.75
N TYR A 114 8.75 -12.58 -6.89
CA TYR A 114 7.97 -13.71 -7.38
C TYR A 114 8.44 -15.06 -6.81
N GLN A 115 9.60 -15.08 -6.16
CA GLN A 115 10.26 -16.29 -5.67
C GLN A 115 10.19 -16.37 -4.15
N GLY A 116 10.11 -17.60 -3.62
CA GLY A 116 10.15 -17.85 -2.18
C GLY A 116 9.01 -17.19 -1.38
N THR A 117 9.31 -16.90 -0.12
CA THR A 117 8.36 -16.38 0.88
C THR A 117 8.60 -14.91 1.24
N ASP A 118 9.67 -14.30 0.72
CA ASP A 118 10.12 -12.95 1.10
C ASP A 118 9.03 -11.89 0.87
N PHE A 119 8.29 -11.98 -0.25
CA PHE A 119 7.19 -11.07 -0.53
C PHE A 119 6.06 -11.19 0.50
N VAL A 120 5.73 -12.41 0.91
CA VAL A 120 4.66 -12.69 1.89
C VAL A 120 5.07 -12.21 3.27
N GLU A 121 6.32 -12.47 3.66
CA GLU A 121 6.90 -11.95 4.89
C GLU A 121 6.86 -10.42 4.94
N MET A 122 7.30 -9.75 3.87
CA MET A 122 7.26 -8.30 3.75
C MET A 122 5.83 -7.76 3.84
N MET A 123 4.89 -8.32 3.06
CA MET A 123 3.48 -7.89 3.08
C MET A 123 2.85 -8.07 4.46
N LEU A 124 3.13 -9.18 5.14
CA LEU A 124 2.61 -9.43 6.48
C LEU A 124 3.14 -8.40 7.47
N LYS A 125 4.46 -8.16 7.49
CA LYS A 125 5.10 -7.17 8.37
C LYS A 125 4.57 -5.76 8.12
N ASP A 126 4.54 -5.34 6.86
CA ASP A 126 4.14 -3.99 6.48
C ASP A 126 2.66 -3.74 6.73
N GLY A 127 1.81 -4.74 6.41
CA GLY A 127 0.38 -4.69 6.65
C GLY A 127 0.04 -4.64 8.14
N CYS A 128 0.62 -5.52 8.96
CA CYS A 128 0.42 -5.50 10.41
C CYS A 128 0.93 -4.19 11.03
N PHE A 129 2.09 -3.68 10.59
CA PHE A 129 2.61 -2.39 11.06
C PHE A 129 1.63 -1.25 10.80
N LEU A 130 1.07 -1.17 9.59
CA LEU A 130 0.12 -0.11 9.25
C LEU A 130 -1.19 -0.22 10.06
N LEU A 131 -1.67 -1.43 10.32
CA LEU A 131 -2.84 -1.66 11.19
C LEU A 131 -2.59 -1.24 12.64
N GLU A 132 -1.41 -1.58 13.18
CA GLU A 132 -1.02 -1.21 14.54
C GLU A 132 -0.82 0.30 14.68
N MET A 133 -0.23 0.95 13.66
CA MET A 133 -0.09 2.41 13.62
C MET A 133 -1.45 3.11 13.58
N ALA A 134 -2.38 2.60 12.77
CA ALA A 134 -3.74 3.14 12.72
C ALA A 134 -4.46 3.00 14.07
N ARG A 135 -4.28 1.86 14.74
CA ARG A 135 -4.80 1.61 16.10
C ARG A 135 -4.18 2.56 17.14
N ALA A 136 -2.87 2.74 17.10
CA ALA A 136 -2.17 3.66 17.99
C ALA A 136 -2.66 5.10 17.80
N PHE A 137 -2.86 5.52 16.55
CA PHE A 137 -3.41 6.84 16.25
C PHE A 137 -4.84 7.03 16.80
N GLU A 138 -5.75 6.07 16.58
CA GLU A 138 -7.14 6.15 17.08
C GLU A 138 -7.19 6.30 18.62
N GLN A 139 -6.18 5.77 19.31
CA GLN A 139 -6.06 5.78 20.77
C GLN A 139 -5.10 6.86 21.29
N ASN A 140 -4.62 7.78 20.43
CA ASN A 140 -3.62 8.79 20.77
C ASN A 140 -2.37 8.20 21.48
N GLY A 141 -1.91 7.04 21.00
CA GLY A 141 -0.77 6.29 21.54
C GLY A 141 -1.02 5.61 22.89
N ARG A 142 -2.26 5.59 23.40
CA ARG A 142 -2.65 4.92 24.64
C ARG A 142 -3.07 3.47 24.40
N VAL A 143 -2.19 2.72 23.76
CA VAL A 143 -2.45 1.32 23.40
C VAL A 143 -2.03 0.42 24.56
N GLU A 144 -2.97 -0.34 25.12
CA GLU A 144 -2.77 -1.08 26.39
C GLU A 144 -1.71 -2.19 26.33
N ASP A 145 -1.42 -2.74 25.14
CA ASP A 145 -0.48 -3.84 24.97
C ASP A 145 0.91 -3.41 24.50
N TYR A 146 1.21 -2.11 24.45
CA TYR A 146 2.57 -1.59 24.29
C TYR A 146 3.03 -0.89 25.58
N GLU A 147 4.35 -0.89 25.81
CA GLU A 147 4.92 -0.17 26.94
C GLU A 147 4.69 1.35 26.80
N PRO A 148 4.46 2.08 27.90
CA PRO A 148 4.23 3.53 27.85
C PRO A 148 5.37 4.34 27.22
N ASP A 149 6.60 3.82 27.24
CA ASP A 149 7.80 4.42 26.65
C ASP A 149 8.19 3.78 25.30
N ASP A 150 7.27 3.03 24.67
CA ASP A 150 7.51 2.45 23.35
C ASP A 150 7.92 3.52 22.33
N PRO A 151 9.02 3.35 21.58
CA PRO A 151 9.51 4.40 20.69
C PRO A 151 8.58 4.68 19.48
N VAL A 152 7.64 3.79 19.15
CA VAL A 152 6.79 3.89 17.94
C VAL A 152 5.29 3.94 18.27
N PHE A 153 4.81 3.05 19.13
CA PHE A 153 3.39 2.82 19.41
C PHE A 153 2.90 3.43 20.73
N SER A 154 3.72 4.24 21.41
CA SER A 154 3.32 5.03 22.58
C SER A 154 2.80 6.42 22.20
N GLU A 155 2.27 7.17 23.18
CA GLU A 155 1.91 8.58 23.02
C GLU A 155 3.09 9.42 22.53
N HIS A 156 4.30 9.16 23.04
CA HIS A 156 5.52 9.85 22.60
C HIS A 156 5.90 9.44 21.17
N GLY A 157 5.89 8.15 20.85
CA GLY A 157 6.17 7.64 19.50
C GLY A 157 5.22 8.23 18.46
N CYS A 158 3.92 8.24 18.77
CA CYS A 158 2.91 8.89 17.94
C CYS A 158 3.16 10.39 17.79
N LEU A 159 3.58 11.11 18.82
CA LEU A 159 3.83 12.55 18.71
C LEU A 159 4.96 12.89 17.72
N TYR A 160 6.06 12.13 17.73
CA TYR A 160 7.26 12.46 16.95
C TYR A 160 7.36 11.76 15.60
N LEU A 161 6.94 10.50 15.51
CA LEU A 161 7.11 9.69 14.29
C LEU A 161 5.89 9.75 13.38
N PHE A 162 4.70 10.05 13.91
CA PHE A 162 3.47 10.01 13.12
C PHE A 162 3.56 10.90 11.90
N GLY A 163 4.04 12.14 12.02
CA GLY A 163 4.16 13.06 10.89
C GLY A 163 5.03 12.51 9.74
N GLY A 164 6.13 11.84 10.08
CA GLY A 164 7.03 11.21 9.11
C GLY A 164 6.44 9.95 8.48
N ILE A 165 5.94 9.03 9.31
CA ILE A 165 5.28 7.79 8.84
C ILE A 165 4.11 8.12 7.92
N LYS A 166 3.31 9.11 8.31
CA LYS A 166 2.18 9.63 7.55
C LYS A 166 2.60 10.16 6.17
N SER A 167 3.71 10.88 6.11
CA SER A 167 4.25 11.40 4.85
C SER A 167 4.74 10.27 3.96
N ASP A 168 5.34 9.23 4.54
CA ASP A 168 5.78 8.04 3.82
C ASP A 168 4.62 7.20 3.30
N VAL A 169 3.54 7.05 4.07
CA VAL A 169 2.34 6.27 3.70
C VAL A 169 1.59 6.87 2.51
N ILE A 170 1.78 8.14 2.18
CA ILE A 170 1.14 8.78 1.00
C ILE A 170 2.03 8.81 -0.25
N LEU A 171 3.29 8.38 -0.14
CA LEU A 171 4.20 8.36 -1.29
C LEU A 171 3.77 7.29 -2.29
N MET A 172 3.70 7.65 -3.57
CA MET A 172 3.27 6.74 -4.63
C MET A 172 4.07 5.43 -4.69
N GLU A 173 5.37 5.50 -4.40
CA GLU A 173 6.27 4.33 -4.42
C GLU A 173 6.29 3.53 -3.10
N ASN A 174 5.51 3.94 -2.10
CA ASN A 174 5.52 3.37 -0.75
C ASN A 174 4.11 2.91 -0.31
N GLN A 175 3.36 2.33 -1.25
CA GLN A 175 1.96 1.93 -1.05
C GLN A 175 1.82 0.43 -0.76
N LEU A 176 0.78 0.09 0.00
CA LEU A 176 0.29 -1.28 0.18
C LEU A 176 -1.08 -1.45 -0.48
N PRO A 177 -1.40 -2.62 -1.08
CA PRO A 177 -2.71 -2.85 -1.65
C PRO A 177 -3.78 -2.92 -0.55
N LEU A 178 -4.92 -2.25 -0.74
CA LEU A 178 -6.02 -2.27 0.23
C LEU A 178 -6.51 -3.71 0.53
N LEU A 179 -6.46 -4.60 -0.46
CA LEU A 179 -6.83 -6.02 -0.31
C LEU A 179 -6.05 -6.71 0.80
N LEU A 180 -4.75 -6.41 0.95
CA LEU A 180 -3.91 -6.94 2.02
C LEU A 180 -4.48 -6.55 3.39
N LEU A 181 -4.76 -5.26 3.59
CA LEU A 181 -5.28 -4.73 4.85
C LEU A 181 -6.65 -5.32 5.19
N GLN A 182 -7.53 -5.46 4.19
CA GLN A 182 -8.85 -6.11 4.35
C GLN A 182 -8.71 -7.55 4.86
N LYS A 183 -7.80 -8.32 4.27
CA LYS A 183 -7.58 -9.72 4.62
C LYS A 183 -6.95 -9.88 6.00
N LEU A 184 -5.96 -9.06 6.34
CA LEU A 184 -5.34 -9.06 7.68
C LEU A 184 -6.31 -8.63 8.79
N ILE A 185 -7.17 -7.64 8.53
CA ILE A 185 -8.23 -7.24 9.47
C ILE A 185 -9.22 -8.38 9.70
N GLY A 186 -9.67 -9.03 8.62
CA GLY A 186 -10.57 -10.18 8.71
C GLY A 186 -9.95 -11.32 9.53
N ALA A 187 -8.65 -11.56 9.35
CA ALA A 187 -7.89 -12.55 10.11
C ALA A 187 -7.77 -12.17 11.60
N ALA A 188 -7.47 -10.90 11.90
CA ALA A 188 -7.18 -10.44 13.26
C ALA A 188 -8.43 -10.30 14.15
N TYR A 189 -9.58 -9.93 13.57
CA TYR A 189 -10.72 -9.44 14.36
C TYR A 189 -12.08 -10.08 14.01
N ASN A 190 -12.12 -11.19 13.25
CA ASN A 190 -13.35 -11.96 12.97
C ASN A 190 -14.59 -11.10 12.62
N HIS A 191 -14.51 -10.29 11.57
CA HIS A 191 -15.59 -9.40 11.09
C HIS A 191 -16.10 -8.30 12.04
N ASP A 192 -15.68 -8.26 13.31
CA ASP A 192 -16.08 -7.22 14.28
C ASP A 192 -15.34 -5.89 14.07
N PHE A 193 -14.22 -5.93 13.33
CA PHE A 193 -13.48 -4.75 12.97
C PHE A 193 -14.01 -4.17 11.65
N GLN A 194 -14.94 -3.22 11.79
CA GLN A 194 -15.32 -2.40 10.65
C GLN A 194 -14.12 -1.58 10.22
N LEU A 195 -13.62 -1.82 9.01
CA LEU A 195 -12.74 -0.89 8.31
C LEU A 195 -13.29 0.54 8.44
N ASP A 196 -14.61 0.73 8.38
CA ASP A 196 -15.30 2.00 8.61
C ASP A 196 -15.07 2.67 9.99
N ARG A 197 -14.47 2.01 10.99
CA ARG A 197 -14.09 2.63 12.27
C ARG A 197 -12.71 3.28 12.22
N ILE A 198 -11.70 2.58 11.67
CA ILE A 198 -10.44 3.24 11.25
C ILE A 198 -10.75 4.26 10.14
N LEU A 199 -11.68 3.91 9.25
CA LEU A 199 -12.09 4.67 8.08
C LEU A 199 -13.22 5.67 8.31
N LYS A 200 -13.57 5.98 9.56
CA LYS A 200 -14.67 6.90 9.86
C LYS A 200 -14.26 8.33 9.54
N ILE A 201 -14.49 8.67 8.28
CA ILE A 201 -14.64 10.01 7.73
C ILE A 201 -15.69 10.74 8.57
N LYS A 202 -15.26 11.51 9.57
CA LYS A 202 -16.07 12.60 10.10
C LYS A 202 -15.68 13.86 9.35
N PRO A 203 -16.63 14.63 8.80
CA PRO A 203 -16.34 15.89 8.15
C PRO A 203 -16.06 16.94 9.23
N THR A 204 -14.86 16.96 9.81
CA THR A 204 -14.41 18.08 10.65
C THR A 204 -12.88 18.14 10.71
N ARG A 205 -12.38 19.23 10.13
CA ARG A 205 -11.09 19.95 10.19
C ARG A 205 -9.74 19.29 10.54
N GLU A 206 -9.62 18.08 11.08
CA GLU A 206 -8.30 17.46 11.39
C GLU A 206 -8.27 15.92 11.24
N GLY A 207 -8.80 15.36 10.14
CA GLY A 207 -8.93 13.90 9.96
C GLY A 207 -8.80 13.40 8.50
N GLU A 208 -7.85 13.94 7.74
CA GLU A 208 -7.72 13.76 6.27
C GLU A 208 -6.90 12.54 5.80
N TRP A 209 -7.00 11.37 6.45
CA TRP A 209 -6.10 10.24 6.10
C TRP A 209 -6.53 9.37 4.93
N LEU A 210 -7.83 9.26 4.65
CA LEU A 210 -8.31 8.11 3.87
C LEU A 210 -8.86 8.45 2.50
N VAL A 211 -8.95 9.73 2.20
CA VAL A 211 -9.16 10.20 0.82
C VAL A 211 -7.94 9.82 -0.05
N TYR A 212 -6.77 9.56 0.55
CA TYR A 212 -5.52 9.29 -0.17
C TYR A 212 -5.27 7.82 -0.54
N LEU A 213 -5.96 6.83 0.05
CA LEU A 213 -5.86 5.41 -0.37
C LEU A 213 -6.77 5.07 -1.58
N ARG A 214 -7.32 6.06 -2.29
CA ARG A 214 -8.22 5.93 -3.47
C ARG A 214 -7.42 5.45 -4.70
N THR A 215 -7.83 4.54 -5.60
CA THR A 215 -9.12 4.02 -6.12
C THR A 215 -8.85 2.63 -6.76
N LYS A 216 -9.68 1.60 -6.61
CA LYS A 216 -10.90 1.36 -7.41
C LYS A 216 -11.90 0.50 -6.62
N THR A 217 -13.05 1.06 -6.31
CA THR A 217 -14.32 0.33 -6.38
C THR A 217 -15.12 0.98 -7.50
N PHE A 218 -15.55 0.15 -8.45
CA PHE A 218 -16.28 0.57 -9.64
C PHE A 218 -17.63 1.18 -9.22
N SER A 219 -17.96 2.33 -9.80
CA SER A 219 -19.08 3.19 -9.41
C SER A 219 -20.44 2.64 -9.81
N GLY A 220 -21.38 2.62 -8.86
CA GLY A 220 -22.81 2.80 -9.08
C GLY A 220 -23.23 4.24 -8.71
N ASN A 221 -23.01 5.17 -9.63
CA ASN A 221 -23.74 6.43 -9.90
C ASN A 221 -24.47 7.21 -8.76
N LYS A 222 -24.03 8.44 -8.43
CA LYS A 222 -24.68 9.75 -8.74
C LYS A 222 -24.30 10.89 -7.76
N ASN A 223 -23.68 11.94 -8.32
CA ASN A 223 -23.83 13.39 -8.06
C ASN A 223 -23.16 14.15 -6.86
N TYR A 224 -22.42 15.20 -7.28
CA TYR A 224 -21.94 16.46 -6.63
C TYR A 224 -20.63 16.48 -5.82
N PRO A 225 -19.91 17.63 -5.74
CA PRO A 225 -19.60 18.65 -6.75
C PRO A 225 -18.09 18.89 -6.94
N GLN A 226 -17.75 19.57 -8.03
CA GLN A 226 -16.43 20.05 -8.45
C GLN A 226 -15.70 20.88 -7.39
N ILE A 227 -14.48 20.48 -7.02
CA ILE A 227 -13.49 21.38 -6.40
C ILE A 227 -12.48 21.79 -7.48
N ARG A 228 -12.44 23.09 -7.72
CA ARG A 228 -11.64 23.75 -8.75
C ARG A 228 -10.14 23.62 -8.46
N ARG A 229 -9.39 23.46 -9.56
CA ARG A 229 -7.94 23.59 -9.72
C ARG A 229 -7.33 24.72 -8.88
N ILE A 230 -6.17 24.44 -8.29
CA ILE A 230 -5.11 25.43 -8.09
C ILE A 230 -3.95 25.02 -9.01
N ALA A 231 -3.48 26.02 -9.76
CA ALA A 231 -2.41 25.96 -10.74
C ALA A 231 -1.06 25.56 -10.11
N VAL A 232 -0.28 24.71 -10.78
CA VAL A 232 0.68 25.04 -11.86
C VAL A 232 0.65 23.92 -12.88
#